data_AF-A0A198A7L3-F1
#
_entry.id   AF-A0A198A7L3-F1
#
_cell.length_a   1.000
_cell.length_b   1.000
_cell.length_c   1.000
_cell.angle_alpha   90.00
_cell.angle_beta   90.00
_cell.angle_gamma   90.00
#
_symmetry.space_group_name_H-M   'P 1'
#
loop_
_entity.id
_entity.type
_entity.pdbx_description
1 polymer ?
#
loop_
_entity_poly.entity_id
_entity_poly.type
_entity_poly.pdbx_seq_one_letter_code
_entity_poly.pdbx_strand_id
1 'polypeptide(L)'
;MEWNEGSEGKLSKAITKEEMQNTKAFLLNHKQDSILTQNYEKNEDKRVVTSEQKEEYEAAKKRIEVIETVLSLITDDDTRQIIEYRYVKGLSRKYVNARINYVERTIDRRAELGIKLIIQNLKRLGFAGYIYPGNPLMEYLHAAKKILDDYPKSKLIVKDYEEHKETSTELQRKVYEQSKLNVEIAERAVSVIADSETRKLVEFRFIKGNTRKLTVLRFTGSISESTIDRRLEEGIRQIADTLASWV
;
A
#
# COMPACT_ATOMS: atom_id res chain seq x y z
N MET A 1 -15.25 -16.30 33.36
CA MET A 1 -14.80 -16.09 31.97
C MET A 1 -13.37 -15.60 32.08
N GLU A 2 -12.44 -16.55 32.19
CA GLU A 2 -11.02 -16.29 32.44
C GLU A 2 -10.38 -15.73 31.17
N TRP A 3 -9.79 -14.54 31.29
CA TRP A 3 -9.02 -13.92 30.22
C TRP A 3 -7.70 -14.67 30.09
N ASN A 4 -7.49 -15.28 28.94
CA ASN A 4 -6.31 -16.07 28.61
C ASN A 4 -5.15 -15.13 28.24
N GLU A 5 -4.28 -14.83 29.20
CA GLU A 5 -3.08 -13.96 29.06
C GLU A 5 -2.01 -14.52 28.07
N GLY A 6 -2.22 -15.72 27.50
CA GLY A 6 -1.25 -16.40 26.65
C GLY A 6 -1.12 -15.93 25.19
N SER A 7 -1.85 -14.90 24.75
CA SER A 7 -1.87 -14.48 23.33
C SER A 7 -1.16 -13.15 23.02
N GLU A 8 -0.71 -12.38 24.02
CA GLU A 8 -0.03 -11.10 23.80
C GLU A 8 1.41 -11.23 23.25
N GLY A 9 2.03 -12.40 23.38
CA GLY A 9 3.43 -12.62 23.00
C GLY A 9 3.74 -12.59 21.49
N LYS A 10 2.74 -12.54 20.61
CA LYS A 10 2.94 -12.57 19.14
C LYS A 10 2.63 -11.27 18.40
N LEU A 11 2.07 -10.25 19.06
CA LEU A 11 1.69 -8.98 18.43
C LEU A 11 2.78 -7.90 18.48
N SER A 12 3.87 -8.12 19.22
CA SER A 12 4.98 -7.17 19.37
C SER A 12 5.98 -7.24 18.21
N LYS A 13 5.53 -7.15 16.95
CA LYS A 13 6.47 -6.70 15.91
C LYS A 13 6.77 -5.24 16.21
N ALA A 14 8.07 -4.91 16.29
CA ALA A 14 8.51 -3.53 16.51
C ALA A 14 7.86 -2.60 15.48
N ILE A 15 7.24 -1.52 15.95
CA ILE A 15 6.64 -0.50 15.07
C ILE A 15 7.77 0.12 14.25
N THR A 16 7.62 0.11 12.93
CA THR A 16 8.67 0.63 12.04
C THR A 16 8.58 2.15 11.92
N LYS A 17 9.71 2.79 11.57
CA LYS A 17 9.73 4.24 11.29
C LYS A 17 8.80 4.62 10.14
N GLU A 18 8.62 3.71 9.18
CA GLU A 18 7.72 3.88 8.05
C GLU A 18 6.25 3.89 8.49
N GLU A 19 5.83 2.93 9.33
CA GLU A 19 4.47 2.91 9.92
C GLU A 19 4.17 4.21 10.67
N MET A 20 5.15 4.74 11.40
CA MET A 20 5.05 6.03 12.09
C MET A 20 4.85 7.20 11.11
N GLN A 21 5.56 7.21 9.99
CA GLN A 21 5.44 8.27 8.98
C GLN A 21 4.09 8.19 8.26
N ASN A 22 3.67 7.01 7.85
CA ASN A 22 2.42 6.80 7.14
C ASN A 22 1.21 7.11 8.01
N THR A 23 1.25 6.75 9.30
CA THR A 23 0.18 7.09 10.25
C THR A 23 0.05 8.60 10.44
N LYS A 24 1.16 9.34 10.48
CA LYS A 24 1.12 10.81 10.53
C LYS A 24 0.48 11.39 9.27
N ALA A 25 0.83 10.86 8.09
CA ALA A 25 0.23 11.29 6.83
C ALA A 25 -1.27 11.00 6.78
N PHE A 26 -1.67 9.79 7.19
CA PHE A 26 -3.07 9.37 7.30
C PHE A 26 -3.88 10.34 8.19
N LEU A 27 -3.37 10.70 9.36
CA LEU A 27 -4.03 11.65 10.26
C LEU A 27 -4.08 13.08 9.69
N LEU A 28 -3.04 13.53 8.97
CA LEU A 28 -2.99 14.86 8.34
C LEU A 28 -4.03 15.02 7.22
N ASN A 29 -4.38 13.93 6.54
CA ASN A 29 -5.40 13.95 5.48
C ASN A 29 -6.83 14.10 6.03
N HIS A 30 -7.07 13.91 7.33
CA HIS A 30 -8.38 14.05 7.95
C HIS A 30 -9.05 15.39 7.62
N LYS A 31 -8.28 16.49 7.63
CA LYS A 31 -8.82 17.82 7.32
C LYS A 31 -9.34 17.91 5.88
N GLN A 32 -8.63 17.31 4.93
CA GLN A 32 -9.04 17.28 3.52
C GLN A 32 -10.28 16.41 3.35
N ASP A 33 -10.29 15.22 3.95
CA ASP A 33 -11.43 14.31 3.94
C ASP A 33 -12.68 14.99 4.53
N SER A 34 -12.54 15.72 5.64
CA SER A 34 -13.65 16.44 6.28
C SER A 34 -14.21 17.57 5.42
N ILE A 35 -13.35 18.29 4.68
CA ILE A 35 -13.79 19.31 3.73
C ILE A 35 -14.54 18.66 2.56
N LEU A 36 -14.01 17.54 2.05
CA LEU A 36 -14.62 16.79 0.95
C LEU A 36 -16.01 16.29 1.34
N THR A 37 -16.16 15.69 2.52
CA THR A 37 -17.46 15.20 3.01
C THR A 37 -18.46 16.33 3.24
N GLN A 38 -18.03 17.45 3.83
CA GLN A 38 -18.90 18.62 4.01
C GLN A 38 -19.36 19.24 2.69
N ASN A 39 -18.48 19.34 1.70
CA ASN A 39 -18.83 19.89 0.38
C ASN A 39 -19.84 18.98 -0.34
N TYR A 40 -19.65 17.67 -0.25
CA TYR A 40 -20.57 16.70 -0.80
C TYR A 40 -21.96 16.78 -0.15
N GLU A 41 -22.01 16.90 1.18
CA GLU A 41 -23.27 16.97 1.95
C GLU A 41 -24.04 18.27 1.72
N LYS A 42 -23.33 19.38 1.47
CA LYS A 42 -23.93 20.69 1.16
C LYS A 42 -24.41 20.82 -0.28
N ASN A 43 -24.03 19.90 -1.17
CA ASN A 43 -24.50 19.94 -2.56
C ASN A 43 -25.99 19.53 -2.60
N GLU A 44 -26.87 20.52 -2.78
CA GLU A 44 -28.33 20.33 -2.80
C GLU A 44 -28.79 19.41 -3.94
N ASP A 45 -28.07 19.41 -5.08
CA ASP A 45 -28.40 18.58 -6.23
C ASP A 45 -27.47 17.36 -6.35
N LYS A 46 -27.74 16.38 -5.48
CA LYS A 46 -27.05 15.08 -5.47
C LYS A 46 -27.20 14.29 -6.78
N ARG A 47 -28.01 14.75 -7.74
CA ARG A 47 -28.20 14.09 -9.05
C ARG A 47 -27.09 14.39 -10.05
N VAL A 48 -26.28 15.43 -9.82
CA VAL A 48 -25.18 15.85 -10.73
C VAL A 48 -23.83 15.23 -10.34
N VAL A 49 -23.79 14.45 -9.26
CA VAL A 49 -22.57 13.83 -8.74
C VAL A 49 -22.19 12.60 -9.57
N THR A 50 -20.92 12.52 -10.01
CA THR A 50 -20.42 11.35 -10.72
C THR A 50 -20.28 10.14 -9.79
N SER A 51 -20.30 8.92 -10.35
CA SER A 51 -20.06 7.71 -9.56
C SER A 51 -18.72 7.75 -8.83
N GLU A 52 -17.68 8.28 -9.48
CA GLU A 52 -16.34 8.46 -8.93
C GLU A 52 -16.33 9.40 -7.71
N GLN A 53 -16.99 10.56 -7.79
CA GLN A 53 -17.10 11.50 -6.67
C GLN A 53 -17.83 10.90 -5.47
N LYS A 54 -18.84 10.05 -5.73
CA LYS A 54 -19.56 9.34 -4.68
C LYS A 54 -18.68 8.29 -3.99
N GLU A 55 -17.89 7.54 -4.76
CA GLU A 55 -16.93 6.56 -4.22
C GLU A 55 -15.86 7.25 -3.37
N GLU A 56 -15.33 8.38 -3.84
CA GLU A 56 -14.36 9.18 -3.09
C GLU A 56 -14.94 9.72 -1.78
N TYR A 57 -16.19 10.20 -1.80
CA TYR A 57 -16.93 10.62 -0.60
C TYR A 57 -17.06 9.49 0.42
N GLU A 58 -17.55 8.31 0.01
CA GLU A 58 -17.72 7.17 0.92
C GLU A 58 -16.37 6.69 1.49
N ALA A 59 -15.32 6.69 0.67
CA ALA A 59 -13.97 6.37 1.13
C ALA A 59 -13.44 7.39 2.15
N ALA A 60 -13.62 8.69 1.91
CA ALA A 60 -13.25 9.75 2.84
C ALA A 60 -14.01 9.66 4.17
N LYS A 61 -15.33 9.44 4.10
CA LYS A 61 -16.18 9.26 5.28
C LYS A 61 -15.72 8.09 6.15
N LYS A 62 -15.40 6.95 5.52
CA LYS A 62 -14.87 5.78 6.22
C LYS A 62 -13.51 6.06 6.87
N ARG A 63 -12.62 6.80 6.21
CA ARG A 63 -11.32 7.21 6.78
C ARG A 63 -11.51 8.07 8.04
N ILE A 64 -12.43 9.05 7.99
CA ILE A 64 -12.76 9.90 9.15
C ILE A 64 -13.25 9.04 10.32
N GLU A 65 -14.22 8.16 10.07
CA GLU A 65 -14.79 7.27 11.10
C GLU A 65 -13.71 6.39 11.76
N VAL A 66 -12.79 5.84 10.97
CA VAL A 66 -11.65 5.07 11.49
C VAL A 66 -10.77 5.94 12.39
N ILE A 67 -10.42 7.17 11.97
CA ILE A 67 -9.58 8.09 12.75
C ILE A 67 -10.25 8.44 14.08
N GLU A 68 -11.53 8.82 14.06
CA GLU A 68 -12.29 9.16 15.26
C GLU A 68 -12.36 7.96 16.23
N THR A 69 -12.63 6.77 15.69
CA THR A 69 -12.65 5.52 16.47
C THR A 69 -11.32 5.28 17.16
N VAL A 70 -10.19 5.30 16.43
CA VAL A 70 -8.89 5.00 17.06
C VAL A 70 -8.40 6.09 18.01
N LEU A 71 -8.80 7.35 17.82
CA LEU A 71 -8.52 8.44 18.76
C LEU A 71 -9.31 8.29 20.05
N SER A 72 -10.57 7.86 19.98
CA SER A 72 -11.40 7.62 21.17
C SER A 72 -10.85 6.51 22.07
N LEU A 73 -10.05 5.59 21.51
CA LEU A 73 -9.38 4.52 22.24
C LEU A 73 -8.12 4.97 23.00
N ILE A 74 -7.64 6.20 22.79
CA ILE A 74 -6.54 6.77 23.57
C ILE A 74 -7.10 7.28 24.90
N THR A 75 -6.73 6.62 25.99
CA THR A 75 -7.22 6.93 27.35
C THR A 75 -6.57 8.18 27.96
N ASP A 76 -5.32 8.47 27.62
CA ASP A 76 -4.61 9.67 28.07
C ASP A 76 -5.05 10.90 27.27
N ASP A 77 -5.85 11.76 27.91
CA ASP A 77 -6.50 12.91 27.26
C ASP A 77 -5.49 13.90 26.67
N ASP A 78 -4.38 14.16 27.37
CA ASP A 78 -3.33 15.05 26.87
C ASP A 78 -2.70 14.51 25.57
N THR A 79 -2.39 13.21 25.53
CA THR A 79 -1.84 12.59 24.31
C THR A 79 -2.86 12.67 23.18
N ARG A 80 -4.14 12.36 23.46
CA ARG A 80 -5.22 12.47 22.48
C ARG A 80 -5.34 13.90 21.93
N GLN A 81 -5.40 14.91 22.80
CA GLN A 81 -5.46 16.32 22.40
C GLN A 81 -4.23 16.76 21.58
N ILE A 82 -3.03 16.31 21.96
CA ILE A 82 -1.80 16.58 21.20
C ILE A 82 -1.91 16.02 19.77
N ILE A 83 -2.38 14.77 19.61
CA ILE A 83 -2.56 14.17 18.28
C ILE A 83 -3.61 14.92 17.48
N GLU A 84 -4.76 15.21 18.09
CA GLU A 84 -5.87 15.91 17.43
C GLU A 84 -5.44 17.30 16.94
N TYR A 85 -4.79 18.09 17.78
CA TYR A 85 -4.35 19.42 17.38
C TYR A 85 -3.25 19.37 16.31
N ARG A 86 -2.24 18.52 16.50
CA ARG A 86 -1.05 18.53 15.64
C ARG A 86 -1.30 17.87 14.29
N TYR A 87 -1.97 16.73 14.27
CA TYR A 87 -2.10 15.91 13.06
C TYR A 87 -3.51 15.99 12.46
N VAL A 88 -4.58 15.94 13.25
CA VAL A 88 -5.94 15.98 12.70
C VAL A 88 -6.32 17.40 12.23
N LYS A 89 -6.05 18.41 13.06
CA LYS A 89 -6.32 19.83 12.75
C LYS A 89 -5.18 20.51 11.98
N GLY A 90 -4.01 19.86 11.92
CA GLY A 90 -2.82 20.39 11.24
C GLY A 90 -2.26 21.67 11.88
N LEU A 91 -2.43 21.86 13.19
CA LEU A 91 -1.94 23.04 13.89
C LEU A 91 -0.41 22.99 14.05
N SER A 92 0.22 24.15 13.96
CA SER A 92 1.67 24.25 14.11
C SER A 92 2.12 23.84 15.51
N ARG A 93 3.33 23.28 15.60
CA ARG A 93 3.95 22.88 16.88
C ARG A 93 3.95 24.03 17.91
N LYS A 94 4.26 25.25 17.48
CA LYS A 94 4.26 26.45 18.32
C LYS A 94 2.88 26.70 18.94
N TYR A 95 1.82 26.54 18.15
CA TYR A 95 0.44 26.73 18.61
C TYR A 95 0.04 25.67 19.63
N VAL A 96 0.37 24.39 19.37
CA VAL A 96 0.09 23.29 20.30
C VAL A 96 0.80 23.50 21.63
N ASN A 97 2.08 23.90 21.60
CA ASN A 97 2.86 24.18 22.81
C ASN A 97 2.22 25.29 23.67
N ALA A 98 1.79 26.38 23.04
CA ALA A 98 1.14 27.49 23.73
C ALA A 98 -0.21 27.08 24.36
N ARG A 99 -0.90 26.09 23.79
CA ARG A 99 -2.23 25.67 24.24
C ARG A 99 -2.21 24.66 25.38
N ILE A 100 -1.29 23.69 25.35
CA ILE A 100 -1.28 22.54 26.30
C ILE A 100 -0.32 22.79 27.48
N ASN A 101 0.40 23.92 27.50
CA ASN A 101 1.28 24.34 28.60
C ASN A 101 2.31 23.27 29.04
N TYR A 102 2.84 22.51 28.08
CA TYR A 102 3.91 21.55 28.31
C TYR A 102 5.22 22.02 27.66
N VAL A 103 6.32 21.51 28.21
CA VAL A 103 7.64 21.62 27.58
C VAL A 103 7.62 20.87 26.24
N GLU A 104 8.25 21.45 25.23
CA GLU A 104 8.27 20.94 23.86
C GLU A 104 8.70 19.47 23.74
N ARG A 105 9.71 19.05 24.52
CA ARG A 105 10.16 17.64 24.56
C ARG A 105 9.07 16.68 25.05
N THR A 106 8.23 17.11 26.00
CA THR A 106 7.12 16.30 26.52
C THR A 106 6.05 16.14 25.45
N ILE A 107 5.77 17.20 24.69
CA ILE A 107 4.80 17.17 23.59
C ILE A 107 5.23 16.22 22.49
N ASP A 108 6.51 16.23 22.09
CA ASP A 108 7.00 15.28 21.07
C ASP A 108 6.95 13.83 21.54
N ARG A 109 7.32 13.56 22.80
CA ARG A 109 7.25 12.21 23.38
C ARG A 109 5.81 11.69 23.41
N ARG A 110 4.87 12.52 23.88
CA ARG A 110 3.44 12.16 23.88
C ARG A 110 2.89 12.02 22.47
N ALA A 111 3.27 12.89 21.53
CA ALA A 111 2.91 12.74 20.13
C ALA A 111 3.43 11.43 19.53
N GLU A 112 4.68 11.05 19.82
CA GLU A 112 5.24 9.78 19.35
C GLU A 112 4.50 8.58 19.97
N LEU A 113 4.23 8.61 21.28
CA LEU A 113 3.45 7.59 21.97
C LEU A 113 2.04 7.46 21.39
N GLY A 114 1.34 8.58 21.18
CA GLY A 114 0.00 8.59 20.58
C GLY A 114 -0.03 7.96 19.19
N ILE A 115 0.96 8.25 18.34
CA ILE A 115 1.07 7.59 17.02
C ILE A 115 1.28 6.08 17.16
N LYS A 116 2.12 5.62 18.10
CA LYS A 116 2.33 4.19 18.36
C LYS A 116 1.05 3.50 18.81
N LEU A 117 0.29 4.13 19.72
CA LEU A 117 -1.01 3.63 20.18
C LEU A 117 -2.03 3.53 19.03
N ILE A 118 -2.07 4.53 18.15
CA ILE A 118 -2.93 4.51 16.96
C ILE A 118 -2.56 3.35 16.04
N ILE A 119 -1.27 3.13 15.77
CA ILE A 119 -0.80 2.00 14.94
C ILE A 119 -1.24 0.67 15.55
N GLN A 120 -1.10 0.51 16.87
CA GLN A 120 -1.52 -0.70 17.57
C GLN A 120 -3.04 -0.90 17.48
N ASN A 121 -3.82 0.17 17.71
CA ASN A 121 -5.28 0.12 17.62
C ASN A 121 -5.76 -0.20 16.20
N LEU A 122 -5.15 0.40 15.18
CA LEU A 122 -5.45 0.10 13.78
C LEU A 122 -5.13 -1.36 13.44
N LYS A 123 -4.00 -1.89 13.89
CA LYS A 123 -3.67 -3.31 13.73
C LYS A 123 -4.68 -4.22 14.43
N ARG A 124 -5.04 -3.89 15.69
CA ARG A 124 -5.99 -4.67 16.50
C ARG A 124 -7.39 -4.72 15.89
N LEU A 125 -7.84 -3.63 15.29
CA LEU A 125 -9.17 -3.52 14.68
C LEU A 125 -9.21 -4.01 13.22
N GLY A 126 -8.08 -4.46 12.65
CA GLY A 126 -8.02 -4.86 11.24
C GLY A 126 -7.98 -3.68 10.25
N PHE A 127 -7.72 -2.48 10.72
CA PHE A 127 -7.58 -1.25 9.93
C PHE A 127 -6.13 -0.92 9.56
N ALA A 128 -5.23 -1.89 9.68
CA ALA A 128 -3.83 -1.79 9.24
C ALA A 128 -3.69 -1.21 7.82
N GLY A 129 -4.59 -1.59 6.89
CA GLY A 129 -4.56 -1.12 5.50
C GLY A 129 -4.69 0.40 5.31
N TYR A 130 -5.14 1.15 6.32
CA TYR A 130 -5.21 2.62 6.26
C TYR A 130 -3.87 3.32 6.55
N ILE A 131 -2.94 2.63 7.21
CA ILE A 131 -1.62 3.18 7.61
C ILE A 131 -0.43 2.47 6.98
N TYR A 132 -0.62 1.30 6.40
CA TYR A 132 0.28 0.85 5.35
C TYR A 132 -0.17 1.55 4.07
N PRO A 133 0.73 2.07 3.22
CA PRO A 133 0.36 2.49 1.88
C PRO A 133 -0.30 1.29 1.19
N GLY A 134 -1.63 1.39 1.13
CA GLY A 134 -2.62 0.37 0.81
C GLY A 134 -3.84 1.04 0.18
N ASN A 135 -3.56 2.06 -0.64
CA ASN A 135 -4.20 2.13 -1.95
C ASN A 135 -4.16 0.70 -2.51
N PRO A 136 -5.28 0.10 -2.96
CA PRO A 136 -5.27 -1.21 -3.64
C PRO A 136 -4.10 -1.34 -4.61
N LEU A 137 -3.75 -0.24 -5.29
CA LEU A 137 -2.57 -0.10 -6.14
C LEU A 137 -1.25 -0.60 -5.53
N MET A 138 -0.97 -0.40 -4.24
CA MET A 138 0.29 -0.82 -3.60
C MET A 138 0.35 -2.33 -3.35
N GLU A 139 -0.77 -2.95 -3.00
CA GLU A 139 -0.87 -4.40 -2.92
C GLU A 139 -0.67 -5.01 -4.31
N TYR A 140 -1.34 -4.46 -5.33
CA TYR A 140 -1.15 -4.88 -6.71
C TYR A 140 0.25 -4.56 -7.26
N LEU A 141 0.93 -3.50 -6.80
CA LEU A 141 2.32 -3.20 -7.16
C LEU A 141 3.29 -4.23 -6.58
N HIS A 142 3.09 -4.66 -5.33
CA HIS A 142 3.87 -5.75 -4.75
C HIS A 142 3.59 -7.09 -5.45
N ALA A 143 2.32 -7.37 -5.74
CA ALA A 143 1.94 -8.57 -6.48
C ALA A 143 2.55 -8.58 -7.90
N ALA A 144 2.48 -7.45 -8.61
CA ALA A 144 3.06 -7.26 -9.93
C ALA A 144 4.58 -7.50 -9.92
N LYS A 145 5.31 -6.85 -9.00
CA LYS A 145 6.77 -7.07 -8.86
C LYS A 145 7.09 -8.53 -8.58
N LYS A 146 6.37 -9.15 -7.64
CA LYS A 146 6.60 -10.55 -7.27
C LYS A 146 6.36 -11.50 -8.44
N ILE A 147 5.25 -11.34 -9.16
CA ILE A 147 4.93 -12.16 -10.34
C ILE A 147 6.01 -12.01 -11.41
N LEU A 148 6.51 -10.80 -11.65
CA LEU A 148 7.57 -10.53 -12.63
C LEU A 148 8.94 -11.08 -12.20
N ASP A 149 9.31 -10.96 -10.92
CA ASP A 149 10.57 -11.48 -10.40
C ASP A 149 10.59 -13.02 -10.35
N ASP A 150 9.46 -13.64 -10.01
CA ASP A 150 9.30 -15.10 -9.98
C ASP A 150 9.13 -15.70 -11.39
N TYR A 151 8.83 -14.89 -12.41
CA TYR A 151 8.50 -15.35 -13.76
C TYR A 151 9.52 -16.32 -14.37
N PRO A 152 10.85 -16.05 -14.39
CA PRO A 152 11.82 -16.97 -14.99
C PRO A 152 11.82 -18.34 -14.30
N LYS A 153 11.66 -18.35 -12.96
CA LYS A 153 11.58 -19.58 -12.17
C LYS A 153 10.28 -20.33 -12.46
N SER A 154 9.15 -19.64 -12.48
CA SER A 154 7.86 -20.25 -12.82
C SER A 154 7.85 -20.83 -14.23
N LYS A 155 8.50 -20.17 -15.20
CA LYS A 155 8.62 -20.70 -16.57
C LYS A 155 9.46 -21.98 -16.64
N LEU A 156 10.55 -22.06 -15.86
CA LEU A 156 11.35 -23.28 -15.75
C LEU A 156 10.56 -24.44 -15.11
N ILE A 157 9.78 -24.16 -14.06
CA ILE A 157 8.92 -25.15 -13.41
C ILE A 157 7.86 -25.69 -14.39
N VAL A 158 7.21 -24.79 -15.14
CA VAL A 158 6.21 -25.17 -16.15
C VAL A 158 6.83 -26.07 -17.21
N LYS A 159 8.00 -25.68 -17.73
CA LYS A 159 8.73 -26.47 -18.74
C LYS A 159 9.13 -27.84 -18.22
N ASP A 160 9.75 -27.91 -17.04
CA ASP A 160 10.22 -29.16 -16.43
C ASP A 160 9.07 -30.14 -16.19
N TYR A 161 7.94 -29.64 -15.69
CA TYR A 161 6.74 -30.46 -15.46
C TYR A 161 6.12 -30.96 -16.77
N GLU A 162 6.09 -30.13 -17.83
CA GLU A 162 5.55 -30.52 -19.14
C GLU A 162 6.41 -31.59 -19.83
N GLU A 163 7.73 -31.56 -19.62
CA GLU A 163 8.68 -32.57 -20.11
C GLU A 163 8.61 -33.90 -19.33
N HIS A 164 8.23 -33.86 -18.04
CA HIS A 164 8.25 -35.02 -17.13
C HIS A 164 6.88 -35.34 -16.51
N LYS A 165 5.80 -35.08 -17.25
CA LYS A 165 4.43 -35.19 -16.74
C LYS A 165 4.08 -36.61 -16.24
N GLU A 166 4.62 -37.64 -16.89
CA GLU A 166 4.31 -39.04 -16.59
C GLU A 166 4.86 -39.54 -15.25
N THR A 167 5.93 -38.92 -14.74
CA THR A 167 6.62 -39.31 -13.50
C THR A 167 6.33 -38.34 -12.34
N SER A 168 5.43 -37.39 -12.55
CA SER A 168 5.18 -36.30 -11.61
C SER A 168 4.22 -36.68 -10.47
N THR A 169 4.58 -36.28 -9.26
CA THR A 169 3.77 -36.43 -8.04
C THR A 169 2.62 -35.41 -7.98
N GLU A 170 1.61 -35.67 -7.14
CA GLU A 170 0.53 -34.70 -6.89
C GLU A 170 1.03 -33.35 -6.34
N LEU A 171 2.10 -33.36 -5.53
CA LEU A 171 2.70 -32.13 -5.01
C LEU A 171 3.32 -31.31 -6.15
N GLN A 172 4.06 -31.95 -7.06
CA GLN A 172 4.62 -31.28 -8.24
C GLN A 172 3.53 -30.70 -9.14
N ARG A 173 2.39 -31.41 -9.28
CA ARG A 173 1.24 -30.92 -10.03
C ARG A 173 0.67 -29.61 -9.45
N LYS A 174 0.53 -29.49 -8.12
CA LYS A 174 0.05 -28.24 -7.50
C LYS A 174 1.00 -27.07 -7.72
N VAL A 175 2.31 -27.32 -7.61
CA VAL A 175 3.33 -26.30 -7.88
C VAL A 175 3.32 -25.88 -9.35
N TYR A 176 3.10 -26.84 -10.27
CA TYR A 176 2.89 -26.57 -11.69
C TYR A 176 1.67 -25.69 -11.93
N GLU A 177 0.50 -26.04 -11.38
CA GLU A 177 -0.75 -25.29 -11.57
C GLU A 177 -0.59 -23.82 -11.14
N GLN A 178 0.03 -23.58 -9.98
CA GLN A 178 0.30 -22.22 -9.50
C GLN A 178 1.32 -21.48 -10.38
N SER A 179 2.40 -22.15 -10.79
CA SER A 179 3.44 -21.55 -11.63
C SER A 179 2.92 -21.21 -13.03
N LYS A 180 2.07 -22.07 -13.58
CA LYS A 180 1.40 -21.86 -14.86
C LYS A 180 0.49 -20.63 -14.80
N LEU A 181 -0.34 -20.52 -13.76
CA LEU A 181 -1.18 -19.35 -13.56
C LEU A 181 -0.35 -18.07 -13.45
N ASN A 182 0.75 -18.08 -12.70
CA ASN A 182 1.63 -16.91 -12.59
C ASN A 182 2.24 -16.51 -13.94
N VAL A 183 2.67 -17.48 -14.76
CA VAL A 183 3.20 -17.24 -16.11
C VAL A 183 2.14 -16.61 -17.01
N GLU A 184 0.93 -17.17 -17.04
CA GLU A 184 -0.17 -16.67 -17.86
C GLU A 184 -0.60 -15.25 -17.45
N ILE A 185 -0.69 -14.99 -16.14
CA ILE A 185 -0.99 -13.66 -15.60
C ILE A 185 0.09 -12.65 -15.99
N ALA A 186 1.37 -13.01 -15.84
CA ALA A 186 2.49 -12.14 -16.19
C ALA A 186 2.49 -11.78 -17.68
N GLU A 187 2.40 -12.78 -18.55
CA GLU A 187 2.41 -12.58 -20.01
C GLU A 187 1.22 -11.72 -20.44
N ARG A 188 0.02 -12.02 -19.92
CA ARG A 188 -1.18 -11.24 -20.22
C ARG A 188 -1.06 -9.80 -19.74
N ALA A 189 -0.60 -9.56 -18.51
CA ALA A 189 -0.51 -8.20 -17.97
C ALA A 189 0.56 -7.36 -18.71
N VAL A 190 1.70 -7.96 -19.06
CA VAL A 190 2.73 -7.29 -19.88
C VAL A 190 2.19 -6.93 -21.27
N SER A 191 1.38 -7.79 -21.88
CA SER A 191 0.82 -7.54 -23.22
C SER A 191 -0.11 -6.32 -23.30
N VAL A 192 -0.71 -5.93 -22.17
CA VAL A 192 -1.68 -4.82 -22.07
C VAL A 192 -0.99 -3.45 -21.90
N ILE A 193 0.30 -3.40 -21.55
CA ILE A 193 1.05 -2.14 -21.39
C ILE A 193 0.96 -1.30 -22.67
N ALA A 194 0.37 -0.10 -22.59
CA ALA A 194 0.04 0.71 -23.76
C ALA A 194 1.30 1.23 -24.49
N ASP A 195 2.28 1.73 -23.75
CA ASP A 195 3.52 2.25 -24.32
C ASP A 195 4.45 1.12 -24.79
N SER A 196 4.67 1.04 -26.10
CA SER A 196 5.47 -0.04 -26.70
C SER A 196 6.92 -0.07 -26.23
N GLU A 197 7.53 1.07 -25.90
CA GLU A 197 8.90 1.13 -25.41
C GLU A 197 9.01 0.66 -23.96
N THR A 198 8.06 1.06 -23.10
CA THR A 198 7.93 0.54 -21.74
C THR A 198 7.68 -0.96 -21.75
N ARG A 199 6.81 -1.46 -22.64
CA ARG A 199 6.56 -2.89 -22.81
C ARG A 199 7.83 -3.65 -23.18
N LYS A 200 8.58 -3.19 -24.19
CA LYS A 200 9.87 -3.80 -24.60
C LYS A 200 10.88 -3.86 -23.45
N LEU A 201 10.95 -2.82 -22.62
CA LEU A 201 11.82 -2.79 -21.44
C LEU A 201 11.42 -3.83 -20.40
N VAL A 202 10.13 -3.90 -20.05
CA VAL A 202 9.59 -4.87 -19.09
C VAL A 202 9.77 -6.30 -19.61
N GLU A 203 9.46 -6.57 -20.88
CA GLU A 203 9.69 -7.87 -21.52
C GLU A 203 11.17 -8.27 -21.48
N PHE A 204 12.07 -7.35 -21.82
CA PHE A 204 13.51 -7.64 -21.81
C PHE A 204 14.01 -7.94 -20.40
N ARG A 205 13.57 -7.17 -19.40
CA ARG A 205 14.00 -7.33 -18.00
C ARG A 205 13.44 -8.59 -17.36
N PHE A 206 12.13 -8.78 -17.42
CA PHE A 206 11.43 -9.78 -16.60
C PHE A 206 11.06 -11.03 -17.40
N ILE A 207 10.44 -10.88 -18.58
CA ILE A 207 10.01 -12.03 -19.39
C ILE A 207 11.20 -12.80 -19.97
N LYS A 208 12.24 -12.09 -20.43
CA LYS A 208 13.49 -12.72 -20.89
C LYS A 208 14.48 -13.02 -19.76
N GLY A 209 14.16 -12.64 -18.51
CA GLY A 209 15.00 -12.90 -17.33
C GLY A 209 16.37 -12.20 -17.33
N ASN A 210 16.55 -11.09 -18.04
CA ASN A 210 17.84 -10.39 -18.10
C ASN A 210 18.11 -9.59 -16.83
N THR A 211 19.38 -9.44 -16.44
CA THR A 211 19.77 -8.62 -15.28
C THR A 211 19.54 -7.12 -15.52
N ARG A 212 19.45 -6.30 -14.46
CA ARG A 212 19.36 -4.83 -14.58
C ARG A 212 20.57 -4.30 -15.35
N LYS A 213 21.78 -4.80 -15.06
CA LYS A 213 23.01 -4.42 -15.75
C LYS A 213 22.92 -4.66 -17.26
N LEU A 214 22.41 -5.81 -17.67
CA LEU A 214 22.23 -6.14 -19.09
C LEU A 214 21.11 -5.31 -19.74
N THR A 215 20.06 -5.00 -18.98
CA THR A 215 18.98 -4.10 -19.42
C THR A 215 19.53 -2.70 -19.68
N VAL A 216 20.28 -2.12 -18.74
CA VAL A 216 20.94 -0.82 -18.94
C VAL A 216 21.85 -0.88 -20.17
N LEU A 217 22.77 -1.86 -20.25
CA LEU A 217 23.67 -2.01 -21.38
C LEU A 217 22.94 -2.07 -22.74
N ARG A 218 21.78 -2.74 -22.80
CA ARG A 218 20.99 -2.87 -24.03
C ARG A 218 20.31 -1.57 -24.47
N PHE A 219 19.92 -0.70 -23.54
CA PHE A 219 19.08 0.47 -23.82
C PHE A 219 19.76 1.84 -23.62
N THR A 220 20.98 1.89 -23.05
CA THR A 220 21.73 3.13 -22.82
C THR A 220 22.05 3.92 -24.10
N GLY A 221 22.05 3.28 -25.28
CA GLY A 221 22.27 3.96 -26.56
C GLY A 221 21.11 4.87 -27.00
N SER A 222 19.92 4.73 -26.41
CA SER A 222 18.72 5.48 -26.80
C SER A 222 18.16 6.34 -25.67
N ILE A 223 18.36 5.96 -24.41
CA ILE A 223 17.81 6.65 -23.23
C ILE A 223 18.78 6.56 -22.03
N SER A 224 18.68 7.51 -21.09
CA SER A 224 19.48 7.49 -19.86
C SER A 224 19.06 6.34 -18.92
N GLU A 225 19.97 5.92 -18.02
CA GLU A 225 19.68 4.91 -16.99
C GLU A 225 18.49 5.31 -16.11
N SER A 226 18.39 6.57 -15.70
CA SER A 226 17.25 7.10 -14.95
C SER A 226 15.91 7.00 -15.72
N THR A 227 15.97 7.13 -17.05
CA THR A 227 14.78 6.97 -17.91
C THR A 227 14.38 5.50 -18.01
N ILE A 228 15.35 4.58 -18.04
CA ILE A 228 15.11 3.14 -18.00
C ILE A 228 14.39 2.75 -16.70
N ASP A 229 14.93 3.16 -15.55
CA ASP A 229 14.33 2.84 -14.25
C ASP A 229 12.91 3.40 -14.13
N ARG A 230 12.69 4.67 -14.51
CA ARG A 230 11.37 5.28 -14.50
C ARG A 230 10.37 4.53 -15.39
N ARG A 231 10.78 4.09 -16.59
CA ARG A 231 9.91 3.30 -17.48
C ARG A 231 9.62 1.92 -16.92
N LEU A 232 10.59 1.25 -16.29
CA LEU A 232 10.35 -0.02 -15.60
C LEU A 232 9.34 0.15 -14.47
N GLU A 233 9.47 1.19 -13.65
CA GLU A 233 8.51 1.51 -12.59
C GLU A 233 7.10 1.78 -13.13
N GLU A 234 7.00 2.54 -14.22
CA GLU A 234 5.73 2.83 -14.90
C GLU A 234 5.08 1.56 -15.47
N GLY A 235 5.87 0.68 -16.11
CA GLY A 235 5.37 -0.60 -16.60
C GLY A 235 4.87 -1.52 -15.48
N ILE A 236 5.57 -1.55 -14.34
CA ILE A 236 5.12 -2.29 -13.15
C ILE A 236 3.82 -1.71 -12.60
N ARG A 237 3.66 -0.37 -12.63
CA ARG A 237 2.40 0.28 -12.23
C ARG A 237 1.24 -0.09 -13.15
N GLN A 238 1.41 -0.05 -14.46
CA GLN A 238 0.36 -0.47 -15.41
C GLN A 238 -0.02 -1.93 -15.26
N ILE A 239 0.94 -2.81 -14.93
CA ILE A 239 0.65 -4.21 -14.60
C ILE A 239 -0.18 -4.28 -13.32
N ALA A 240 0.19 -3.54 -12.28
CA ALA A 240 -0.59 -3.49 -11.03
C ALA A 240 -2.03 -3.03 -11.30
N ASP A 241 -2.24 -1.97 -12.07
CA ASP A 241 -3.56 -1.49 -12.49
C ASP A 241 -4.35 -2.57 -13.25
N THR A 242 -3.67 -3.28 -14.16
CA THR A 242 -4.27 -4.37 -14.94
C THR A 242 -4.72 -5.52 -14.03
N LEU A 243 -3.87 -5.93 -13.08
CA LEU A 243 -4.20 -6.98 -12.12
C LEU A 243 -5.37 -6.55 -11.22
N ALA A 244 -5.40 -5.29 -10.80
CA ALA A 244 -6.50 -4.73 -10.03
C ALA A 244 -7.84 -4.79 -10.76
N SER A 245 -7.83 -4.63 -12.09
CA SER A 245 -9.04 -4.66 -12.92
C SER A 245 -9.61 -6.06 -13.17
N TRP A 246 -8.87 -7.13 -12.86
CA TRP A 246 -9.30 -8.52 -13.11
C TRP A 246 -9.95 -9.18 -11.89
N VAL A 247 -9.97 -8.48 -10.75
CA VAL A 247 -10.61 -8.91 -9.49
C VAL A 247 -12.01 -8.33 -9.41
#